data_AF-A0A9E6ALE5-F1
#
_entry.id   AF-A0A9E6ALE5-F1
#
_cell.length_a   1.000
_cell.length_b   1.000
_cell.length_c   1.000
_cell.angle_alpha   90.00
_cell.angle_beta   90.00
_cell.angle_gamma   90.00
#
_symmetry.space_group_name_H-M   'P 1'
#
loop_
_entity.id
_entity.type
_entity.pdbx_description
1 polymer ?
#
loop_
_entity_poly.entity_id
_entity_poly.type
_entity_poly.pdbx_seq_one_letter_code
_entity_poly.pdbx_strand_id
1 'polypeptide(L)'
;MASSRRTGSLLLWALLTSACQQPAAVALDETSAAEVIGALADGHIAATRQADPDSPKQYRVMVDSLELSRAATLLARQALPKRHGPGTLELLPDDALVPSRVVEQARLVAGLSGDLERTLQAIDGIVSARVHIALAPPSKSLLGPPSPAPKAVVVVTKNAAAAITTSEIQSLVSQGVSGLSPEAVRVISHLHRPRPAPTPTTSRPSLKWIALAAIAANLLQLLVWLGIWIRFRRRPHNSPQLHKA
;
A
#
# COMPACT_ATOMS: atom_id res chain seq x y z
N MET A 1 -38.11 22.92 27.79
CA MET A 1 -37.07 23.78 27.17
C MET A 1 -35.65 23.57 27.72
N ALA A 2 -35.36 22.56 28.56
CA ALA A 2 -34.01 22.32 29.11
C ALA A 2 -33.24 21.14 28.48
N SER A 3 -33.89 20.34 27.63
CA SER A 3 -33.29 19.19 26.93
C SER A 3 -32.48 19.58 25.69
N SER A 4 -32.77 20.73 25.04
CA SER A 4 -32.06 21.14 23.81
C SER A 4 -30.65 21.71 24.05
N ARG A 5 -30.33 22.16 25.28
CA ARG A 5 -29.00 22.70 25.60
C ARG A 5 -27.96 21.60 25.89
N ARG A 6 -28.40 20.40 26.30
CA ARG A 6 -27.52 19.26 26.58
C ARG A 6 -27.14 18.48 25.32
N THR A 7 -28.05 18.37 24.37
CA THR A 7 -27.76 17.79 23.05
C THR A 7 -26.78 18.65 22.26
N GLY A 8 -26.86 19.99 22.38
CA GLY A 8 -25.91 20.91 21.74
C GLY A 8 -24.46 20.73 22.19
N SER A 9 -24.21 20.49 23.48
CA SER A 9 -22.84 20.33 24.02
C SER A 9 -22.20 18.99 23.65
N LEU A 10 -22.98 17.92 23.53
CA LEU A 10 -22.48 16.61 23.10
C LEU A 10 -22.22 16.57 21.60
N LEU A 11 -23.06 17.26 20.80
CA LEU A 11 -22.77 17.46 19.38
C LEU A 11 -21.50 18.28 19.20
N LEU A 12 -21.33 19.39 19.92
CA LEU A 12 -20.15 20.25 19.79
C LEU A 12 -18.84 19.49 20.11
N TRP A 13 -18.84 18.65 21.15
CA TRP A 13 -17.68 17.83 21.52
C TRP A 13 -17.37 16.73 20.49
N ALA A 14 -18.41 16.13 19.88
CA ALA A 14 -18.23 15.16 18.80
C ALA A 14 -17.71 15.80 17.49
N LEU A 15 -18.04 17.08 17.23
CA LEU A 15 -17.49 17.82 16.10
C LEU A 15 -16.02 18.23 16.29
N LEU A 16 -15.56 18.39 17.54
CA LEU A 16 -14.19 18.81 17.87
C LEU A 16 -13.13 17.70 17.69
N THR A 17 -13.54 16.45 17.54
CA THR A 17 -12.61 15.31 17.37
C THR A 17 -12.48 14.82 15.94
N SER A 18 -12.99 15.55 14.95
CA SER A 18 -12.74 15.23 13.54
C SER A 18 -11.26 15.44 13.23
N ALA A 19 -10.48 14.36 13.28
CA ALA A 19 -9.12 14.36 12.74
C ALA A 19 -9.19 14.67 11.24
N CYS A 20 -8.70 15.84 10.84
CA CYS A 20 -8.59 16.22 9.43
C CYS A 20 -7.52 15.34 8.77
N GLN A 21 -7.95 14.23 8.16
CA GLN A 21 -7.08 13.43 7.31
C GLN A 21 -6.89 14.13 5.96
N GLN A 22 -5.65 14.22 5.50
CA GLN A 22 -5.29 14.81 4.21
C GLN A 22 -4.60 13.78 3.31
N PRO A 23 -4.80 13.84 1.99
CA PRO A 23 -4.17 12.92 1.06
C PRO A 23 -2.68 13.25 0.91
N ALA A 24 -1.79 12.32 1.28
CA ALA A 24 -0.36 12.43 1.02
C ALA A 24 0.01 11.99 -0.40
N ALA A 25 -0.71 11.02 -0.95
CA ALA A 25 -0.53 10.52 -2.31
C ALA A 25 -1.86 10.04 -2.90
N VAL A 26 -2.04 10.22 -4.20
CA VAL A 26 -3.28 9.99 -4.96
C VAL A 26 -2.96 9.23 -6.23
N ALA A 27 -3.97 8.59 -6.85
CA ALA A 27 -3.86 7.86 -8.11
C ALA A 27 -2.86 6.69 -8.05
N LEU A 28 -2.86 5.95 -6.94
CA LEU A 28 -1.97 4.80 -6.74
C LEU A 28 -2.67 3.49 -7.12
N ASP A 29 -1.97 2.55 -7.76
CA ASP A 29 -2.41 1.16 -7.83
C ASP A 29 -2.22 0.47 -6.47
N GLU A 30 -2.76 -0.74 -6.31
CA GLU A 30 -2.68 -1.51 -5.05
C GLU A 30 -1.23 -1.68 -4.58
N THR A 31 -0.31 -1.96 -5.51
CA THR A 31 1.11 -2.21 -5.20
C THR A 31 1.80 -0.94 -4.75
N SER A 32 1.64 0.17 -5.48
CA SER A 32 2.23 1.46 -5.08
C SER A 32 1.62 1.99 -3.78
N ALA A 33 0.32 1.78 -3.55
CA ALA A 33 -0.34 2.15 -2.29
C ALA A 33 0.27 1.37 -1.11
N ALA A 34 0.48 0.07 -1.27
CA ALA A 34 1.13 -0.76 -0.24
C ALA A 34 2.58 -0.33 0.00
N GLU A 35 3.34 0.02 -1.05
CA GLU A 35 4.71 0.52 -0.91
C GLU A 35 4.77 1.86 -0.17
N VAL A 36 3.90 2.81 -0.51
CA VAL A 36 3.79 4.12 0.15
C VAL A 36 3.41 3.95 1.62
N ILE A 37 2.43 3.11 1.94
CA ILE A 37 2.04 2.84 3.33
C ILE A 37 3.19 2.21 4.11
N GLY A 38 3.91 1.25 3.50
CA GLY A 38 5.09 0.65 4.11
C GLY A 38 6.19 1.66 4.42
N ALA A 39 6.49 2.56 3.48
CA ALA A 39 7.48 3.60 3.67
C ALA A 39 7.09 4.61 4.76
N LEU A 40 5.81 5.00 4.83
CA LEU A 40 5.30 5.87 5.89
C LEU A 40 5.34 5.18 7.26
N ALA A 41 5.03 3.88 7.31
CA ALA A 41 5.14 3.08 8.52
C ALA A 41 6.60 2.99 9.02
N ASP A 42 7.58 2.84 8.12
CA ASP A 42 9.01 2.89 8.45
C ASP A 42 9.42 4.26 9.04
N GLY A 43 8.71 5.33 8.66
CA GLY A 43 8.84 6.67 9.23
C GLY A 43 8.07 6.93 10.53
N HIS A 44 7.38 5.92 11.07
CA HIS A 44 6.42 6.03 12.18
C HIS A 44 5.25 6.98 11.92
N ILE A 45 4.84 7.13 10.65
CA ILE A 45 3.70 7.96 10.27
C ILE A 45 2.50 7.05 10.00
N ALA A 46 1.43 7.25 10.77
CA ALA A 46 0.19 6.49 10.56
C ALA A 46 -0.45 6.92 9.23
N ALA A 47 -0.69 5.95 8.35
CA ALA A 47 -1.29 6.17 7.05
C ALA A 47 -2.46 5.21 6.83
N THR A 48 -3.55 5.72 6.27
CA THR A 48 -4.76 4.93 5.97
C THR A 48 -4.96 4.89 4.46
N ARG A 49 -5.21 3.70 3.92
CA ARG A 49 -5.60 3.54 2.52
C ARG A 49 -7.08 3.83 2.35
N GLN A 50 -7.43 4.63 1.36
CA GLN A 50 -8.81 4.85 0.93
C GLN A 50 -8.93 4.61 -0.57
N ALA A 51 -10.05 4.04 -1.01
CA ALA A 51 -10.35 3.93 -2.44
C ALA A 51 -10.58 5.33 -3.02
N ASP A 52 -10.06 5.56 -4.23
CA ASP A 52 -10.26 6.81 -4.93
C ASP A 52 -11.73 6.93 -5.39
N PRO A 53 -12.46 7.99 -5.02
CA PRO A 53 -13.85 8.18 -5.45
C PRO A 53 -13.99 8.40 -6.97
N ASP A 54 -12.94 8.92 -7.62
CA ASP A 54 -12.97 9.30 -9.04
C ASP A 54 -12.52 8.15 -9.95
N SER A 55 -11.89 7.10 -9.42
CA SER A 55 -11.31 6.00 -10.22
C SER A 55 -11.36 4.65 -9.51
N PRO A 56 -12.23 3.69 -9.94
CA PRO A 56 -12.54 2.45 -9.21
C PRO A 56 -11.42 1.38 -9.16
N LYS A 57 -10.16 1.74 -9.42
CA LYS A 57 -8.97 0.87 -9.27
C LYS A 57 -7.77 1.62 -8.70
N GLN A 58 -7.98 2.86 -8.28
CA GLN A 58 -6.94 3.70 -7.71
C GLN A 58 -7.21 3.90 -6.22
N TYR A 59 -6.13 4.15 -5.50
CA TYR A 59 -6.12 4.37 -4.07
C TYR A 59 -5.46 5.70 -3.74
N ARG A 60 -5.90 6.27 -2.63
CA ARG A 60 -5.31 7.44 -1.99
C ARG A 60 -4.78 7.00 -0.64
N VAL A 61 -3.62 7.53 -0.25
CA VAL A 61 -3.05 7.30 1.07
C VAL A 61 -3.23 8.57 1.89
N MET A 62 -4.01 8.44 2.97
CA MET A 62 -4.40 9.51 3.87
C MET A 62 -3.50 9.52 5.10
N VAL A 63 -3.06 10.71 5.52
CA VAL A 63 -2.27 10.94 6.73
C VAL A 63 -2.92 12.04 7.57
N ASP A 64 -2.53 12.16 8.84
CA ASP A 64 -2.94 13.30 9.66
C ASP A 64 -2.39 14.62 9.06
N SER A 65 -3.20 15.67 9.07
CA SER A 65 -2.80 17.01 8.60
C SER A 65 -1.49 17.52 9.22
N LEU A 66 -1.21 17.19 10.48
CA LEU A 66 0.00 17.60 11.19
C LEU A 66 1.26 16.87 10.68
N GLU A 67 1.10 15.66 10.14
CA GLU A 67 2.19 14.81 9.66
C GLU A 67 2.40 14.92 8.13
N LEU A 68 1.55 15.68 7.41
CA LEU A 68 1.57 15.77 5.94
C LEU A 68 2.93 16.24 5.39
N SER A 69 3.53 17.26 6.00
CA SER A 69 4.82 17.81 5.57
C SER A 69 5.96 16.80 5.75
N ARG A 70 5.94 16.05 6.86
CA ARG A 70 6.90 15.00 7.17
C ARG A 70 6.73 13.81 6.24
N ALA A 71 5.48 13.40 5.99
CA ALA A 71 5.12 12.35 5.05
C ALA A 71 5.62 12.69 3.63
N ALA A 72 5.32 13.90 3.14
CA ALA A 72 5.75 14.36 1.82
C ALA A 72 7.28 14.36 1.70
N THR A 73 7.99 14.85 2.73
CA THR A 73 9.46 14.85 2.73
C THR A 73 10.04 13.43 2.71
N LEU A 74 9.46 12.52 3.47
CA LEU A 74 9.88 11.12 3.50
C LEU A 74 9.67 10.44 2.14
N LEU A 75 8.48 10.61 1.55
CA LEU A 75 8.17 10.03 0.24
C LEU A 75 9.06 10.61 -0.86
N ALA A 76 9.31 11.92 -0.85
CA ALA A 76 10.22 12.56 -1.80
C ALA A 76 11.65 12.02 -1.70
N ARG A 77 12.17 11.81 -0.48
CA ARG A 77 13.51 11.23 -0.26
C ARG A 77 13.64 9.81 -0.79
N GLN A 78 12.55 9.05 -0.78
CA GLN A 78 12.53 7.67 -1.27
C GLN A 78 12.06 7.56 -2.73
N ALA A 79 11.81 8.69 -3.40
CA ALA A 79 11.27 8.75 -4.76
C ALA A 79 9.97 7.92 -4.93
N LEU A 80 9.08 7.99 -3.93
CA LEU A 80 7.79 7.32 -3.92
C LEU A 80 6.65 8.28 -4.32
N PRO A 81 5.60 7.79 -5.01
CA PRO A 81 5.45 6.43 -5.54
C PRO A 81 6.40 6.17 -6.73
N LYS A 82 6.91 4.94 -6.85
CA LYS A 82 7.72 4.56 -8.01
C LYS A 82 6.86 4.60 -9.26
N ARG A 83 7.25 5.42 -10.23
CA ARG A 83 6.61 5.42 -11.55
C ARG A 83 7.13 4.23 -12.34
N HIS A 84 6.26 3.24 -12.55
CA HIS A 84 6.50 2.18 -13.51
C HIS A 84 6.01 2.67 -14.88
N GLY A 85 6.95 2.85 -15.82
CA GLY A 85 6.59 3.06 -17.23
C GLY A 85 6.00 1.78 -17.82
N PRO A 86 5.15 1.88 -18.87
CA PRO A 86 4.71 0.69 -19.60
C PRO A 86 5.94 -0.04 -20.15
N GLY A 87 5.97 -1.36 -20.02
CA GLY A 87 6.95 -2.18 -20.71
C GLY A 87 6.72 -2.17 -22.22
N THR A 88 7.66 -2.76 -22.96
CA THR A 88 7.60 -2.77 -24.43
C THR A 88 6.41 -3.55 -24.97
N LEU A 89 5.89 -4.52 -24.20
CA LEU A 89 4.77 -5.37 -24.61
C LEU A 89 3.44 -4.64 -24.45
N GLU A 90 3.26 -3.84 -23.40
CA GLU A 90 2.05 -3.04 -23.18
C GLU A 90 1.87 -1.92 -24.22
N LEU A 91 2.93 -1.61 -24.98
CA LEU A 91 2.90 -0.64 -26.08
C LEU A 91 2.55 -1.29 -27.44
N LEU A 92 2.49 -2.62 -27.52
CA LEU A 92 2.16 -3.31 -28.76
C LEU A 92 0.65 -3.26 -29.02
N PRO A 93 0.22 -3.04 -30.27
CA PRO A 93 -1.20 -3.08 -30.63
C PRO A 93 -1.72 -4.52 -30.55
N ASP A 94 -2.77 -4.75 -29.75
CA ASP A 94 -3.41 -6.06 -29.63
C ASP A 94 -4.29 -6.42 -30.84
N ASP A 95 -4.79 -5.42 -31.57
CA ASP A 95 -5.81 -5.55 -32.63
C ASP A 95 -5.26 -5.64 -34.07
N ALA A 96 -3.98 -5.98 -34.25
CA ALA A 96 -3.44 -6.17 -35.60
C ALA A 96 -3.99 -7.45 -36.25
N LEU A 97 -4.79 -7.32 -37.31
CA LEU A 97 -5.36 -8.43 -38.11
C LEU A 97 -4.32 -9.47 -38.57
N VAL A 98 -3.07 -9.07 -38.72
CA VAL A 98 -1.93 -9.97 -38.97
C VAL A 98 -0.78 -9.59 -38.04
N PRO A 99 -0.31 -10.51 -37.16
CA PRO A 99 0.82 -10.22 -36.30
C PRO A 99 2.09 -10.04 -37.15
N SER A 100 2.81 -8.95 -36.90
CA SER A 100 4.12 -8.75 -37.54
C SER A 100 5.14 -9.71 -36.93
N ARG A 101 6.14 -10.15 -37.71
CA ARG A 101 7.25 -10.98 -37.21
C ARG A 101 7.96 -10.36 -36.00
N VAL A 102 8.00 -9.03 -35.92
CA VAL A 102 8.59 -8.30 -34.79
C VAL A 102 7.74 -8.48 -33.52
N VAL A 103 6.41 -8.45 -33.65
CA VAL A 103 5.48 -8.67 -32.54
C VAL A 103 5.53 -10.11 -32.05
N GLU A 104 5.55 -11.09 -32.96
CA GLU A 104 5.67 -12.51 -32.57
C GLU A 104 6.98 -12.77 -31.83
N GLN A 105 8.09 -12.22 -32.33
CA GLN A 105 9.39 -12.31 -31.68
C GLN A 105 9.36 -11.65 -30.29
N ALA A 106 8.75 -10.47 -30.16
CA ALA A 106 8.63 -9.78 -28.88
C ALA A 106 7.82 -10.60 -27.86
N ARG A 107 6.71 -11.21 -28.29
CA ARG A 107 5.88 -12.10 -27.47
C ARG A 107 6.64 -13.36 -27.05
N LEU A 108 7.37 -13.98 -27.97
CA LEU A 108 8.21 -15.15 -27.66
C LEU A 108 9.28 -14.81 -26.62
N VAL A 109 10.00 -13.70 -26.80
CA VAL A 109 11.03 -13.24 -25.86
C VAL A 109 10.44 -12.91 -24.49
N ALA A 110 9.27 -12.26 -24.45
CA ALA A 110 8.58 -11.98 -23.20
C ALA A 110 8.12 -13.27 -22.49
N GLY A 111 7.60 -14.24 -23.24
CA GLY A 111 7.22 -15.57 -22.72
C GLY A 111 8.40 -16.32 -22.11
N LEU A 112 9.49 -16.44 -22.86
CA LEU A 112 10.73 -17.09 -22.38
C LEU A 112 11.29 -16.40 -21.14
N SER A 113 11.30 -15.06 -21.14
CA SER A 113 11.73 -14.29 -19.97
C SER A 113 10.86 -14.60 -18.75
N GLY A 114 9.53 -14.61 -18.92
CA GLY A 114 8.60 -14.92 -17.84
C GLY A 114 8.71 -16.35 -17.32
N ASP A 115 8.94 -17.34 -18.18
CA ASP A 115 9.12 -18.74 -17.79
C ASP A 115 10.42 -18.94 -17.01
N LEU A 116 11.50 -18.29 -17.43
CA LEU A 116 12.77 -18.29 -16.68
C LEU A 116 12.65 -17.55 -15.34
N GLU A 117 11.92 -16.43 -15.29
CA GLU A 117 11.62 -15.73 -14.04
C GLU A 117 10.91 -16.64 -13.04
N ARG A 118 9.87 -17.36 -13.47
CA ARG A 118 9.14 -18.31 -12.63
C ARG A 118 10.02 -19.49 -12.19
N THR A 119 10.84 -20.00 -13.10
CA THR A 119 11.76 -21.12 -12.80
C THR A 119 12.78 -20.71 -11.74
N LEU A 120 13.38 -19.52 -11.85
CA LEU A 120 14.30 -19.00 -10.84
C LEU A 120 13.60 -18.72 -9.52
N GLN A 121 12.38 -18.17 -9.54
CA GLN A 121 11.60 -17.91 -8.32
C GLN A 121 11.14 -19.20 -7.61
N ALA A 122 11.08 -20.33 -8.31
CA ALA A 122 10.78 -21.63 -7.70
C ALA A 122 11.95 -22.19 -6.86
N ILE A 123 13.14 -21.58 -6.95
CA ILE A 123 14.32 -22.00 -6.19
C ILE A 123 14.27 -21.40 -4.79
N ASP A 124 14.46 -22.25 -3.78
CA ASP A 124 14.46 -21.82 -2.38
C ASP A 124 15.46 -20.69 -2.11
N GLY A 125 14.94 -19.62 -1.51
CA GLY A 125 15.72 -18.44 -1.17
C GLY A 125 15.78 -17.37 -2.26
N ILE A 126 15.23 -17.60 -3.46
CA ILE A 126 15.00 -16.51 -4.43
C ILE A 126 13.65 -15.85 -4.12
N VAL A 127 13.67 -14.55 -3.79
CA VAL A 127 12.46 -13.75 -3.46
C VAL A 127 11.87 -13.12 -4.70
N SER A 128 12.73 -12.66 -5.61
CA SER A 128 12.30 -12.14 -6.90
C SER A 128 13.39 -12.36 -7.93
N ALA A 129 12.98 -12.60 -9.17
CA ALA A 129 13.88 -12.68 -10.31
C ALA A 129 13.26 -11.91 -11.47
N ARG A 130 14.10 -11.18 -12.20
CA ARG A 130 13.78 -10.53 -13.48
C ARG A 130 14.78 -10.96 -14.52
N VAL A 131 14.29 -11.37 -15.69
CA VAL A 131 15.13 -11.86 -16.78
C VAL A 131 14.82 -11.03 -18.01
N HIS A 132 15.86 -10.45 -18.60
CA HIS A 132 15.78 -9.74 -19.87
C HIS A 132 16.63 -10.45 -20.89
N ILE A 133 15.99 -10.98 -21.92
CA ILE A 133 16.67 -11.68 -23.01
C ILE A 133 16.71 -10.77 -24.22
N ALA A 134 17.89 -10.58 -24.79
CA ALA A 134 18.11 -9.87 -26.04
C ALA A 134 18.38 -10.89 -27.15
N LEU A 135 17.37 -11.13 -27.98
CA LEU A 135 17.51 -11.90 -29.22
C LEU A 135 17.72 -10.94 -30.39
N ALA A 136 18.77 -11.20 -31.18
CA ALA A 136 18.96 -10.50 -32.43
C ALA A 136 17.88 -10.91 -33.43
N PRO A 137 17.39 -9.99 -34.27
CA PRO A 137 16.49 -10.36 -35.35
C PRO A 137 17.20 -11.36 -36.29
N PRO A 138 16.46 -12.36 -36.81
CA PRO A 138 17.03 -13.32 -37.76
C PRO A 138 17.57 -12.55 -38.98
N SER A 139 18.81 -12.85 -39.38
CA SER A 139 19.41 -12.22 -40.55
C SER A 139 18.56 -12.54 -41.79
N LYS A 140 18.23 -11.51 -42.58
CA LYS A 140 17.43 -11.68 -43.81
C LYS A 140 18.25 -12.29 -44.96
N SER A 141 19.56 -12.44 -44.78
CA SER A 141 20.47 -12.89 -45.83
C SER A 141 21.08 -14.23 -45.44
N LEU A 142 20.79 -15.26 -46.23
CA LEU A 142 21.45 -16.57 -46.16
C LEU A 142 22.96 -16.49 -46.46
N LEU A 143 23.40 -15.38 -47.07
CA LEU A 143 24.79 -15.07 -47.42
C LEU A 143 25.38 -13.98 -46.51
N GLY A 144 24.62 -13.48 -45.53
CA GLY A 144 25.06 -12.43 -44.61
C GLY A 144 25.86 -12.98 -43.44
N PRO A 145 26.53 -12.10 -42.67
CA PRO A 145 27.18 -12.51 -41.43
C PRO A 145 26.15 -13.14 -40.48
N PRO A 146 26.57 -14.12 -39.66
CA PRO A 146 25.69 -14.78 -38.71
C PRO A 146 25.03 -13.75 -37.78
N SER A 147 23.77 -13.99 -37.40
CA SER A 147 23.09 -13.16 -36.41
C SER A 147 23.91 -13.11 -35.11
N PRO A 148 23.99 -11.93 -34.45
CA PRO A 148 24.73 -11.82 -33.20
C PRO A 148 24.18 -12.78 -32.15
N ALA A 149 25.09 -13.34 -31.33
CA ALA A 149 24.73 -14.28 -30.29
C ALA A 149 23.72 -13.65 -29.30
N PRO A 150 22.74 -14.42 -28.80
CA PRO A 150 21.83 -13.98 -27.75
C PRO A 150 22.58 -13.50 -26.51
N LYS A 151 21.98 -12.55 -25.79
CA LYS A 151 22.49 -12.07 -24.49
C LYS A 151 21.37 -12.05 -23.48
N ALA A 152 21.71 -12.21 -22.20
CA ALA A 152 20.72 -12.11 -21.13
C ALA A 152 21.25 -11.31 -19.95
N VAL A 153 20.34 -10.59 -19.30
CA VAL A 153 20.57 -9.95 -18.00
C VAL A 153 19.57 -10.51 -17.02
N VAL A 154 20.07 -10.95 -15.87
CA VAL A 154 19.29 -11.53 -14.79
C VAL A 154 19.49 -10.67 -13.55
N VAL A 155 18.40 -10.17 -12.98
CA VAL A 155 18.41 -9.46 -11.70
C VAL A 155 17.68 -10.33 -10.69
N VAL A 156 18.39 -10.75 -9.64
CA VAL A 156 17.86 -11.65 -8.60
C VAL A 156 17.93 -10.97 -7.25
N THR A 157 16.83 -11.02 -6.51
CA THR A 157 16.80 -10.70 -5.09
C THR A 157 16.73 -12.00 -4.31
N LYS A 158 17.75 -12.30 -3.50
CA LYS A 158 17.85 -13.56 -2.76
C LYS A 158 17.96 -13.34 -1.25
N ASN A 159 17.43 -14.26 -0.47
CA ASN A 159 17.61 -14.29 0.98
C ASN A 159 19.06 -14.64 1.34
N ALA A 160 19.50 -14.28 2.55
CA ALA A 160 20.85 -14.61 3.03
C ALA A 160 21.13 -16.12 3.07
N ALA A 161 20.09 -16.95 3.20
CA ALA A 161 20.18 -18.41 3.23
C ALA A 161 20.19 -19.07 1.84
N ALA A 162 20.07 -18.30 0.75
CA ALA A 162 20.01 -18.85 -0.61
C ALA A 162 21.38 -19.45 -1.01
N ALA A 163 21.44 -20.78 -1.13
CA ALA A 163 22.65 -21.51 -1.49
C ALA A 163 23.04 -21.37 -2.96
N ILE A 164 22.12 -20.92 -3.82
CA ILE A 164 22.35 -20.83 -5.26
C ILE A 164 23.45 -19.81 -5.61
N THR A 165 24.37 -20.28 -6.44
CA THR A 165 25.52 -19.55 -6.95
C THR A 165 25.20 -18.83 -8.25
N THR A 166 25.98 -17.80 -8.56
CA THR A 166 25.85 -17.06 -9.82
C THR A 166 26.06 -17.97 -11.05
N SER A 167 27.00 -18.90 -10.99
CA SER A 167 27.29 -19.85 -12.07
C SER A 167 26.13 -20.82 -12.33
N GLU A 168 25.42 -21.25 -11.29
CA GLU A 168 24.23 -22.10 -11.44
C GLU A 168 23.10 -21.33 -12.12
N ILE A 169 22.88 -20.07 -11.74
CA ILE A 169 21.91 -19.19 -12.40
C ILE A 169 22.28 -18.99 -13.88
N GLN A 170 23.55 -18.71 -14.18
CA GLN A 170 24.03 -18.56 -15.56
C GLN A 170 23.80 -19.83 -16.38
N SER A 171 24.15 -20.99 -15.82
CA SER A 171 23.98 -22.29 -16.49
C SER A 171 22.51 -22.57 -16.76
N LEU A 172 21.63 -22.40 -15.77
CA LEU A 172 20.19 -22.61 -15.91
C LEU A 172 19.59 -21.71 -16.99
N VAL A 173 19.90 -20.40 -16.96
CA VAL A 173 19.38 -19.44 -17.93
C VAL A 173 19.91 -19.70 -19.33
N SER A 174 21.19 -20.05 -19.47
CA SER A 174 21.80 -20.38 -20.77
C SER A 174 21.18 -21.61 -21.43
N GLN A 175 20.81 -22.63 -20.63
CA GLN A 175 20.17 -23.85 -21.14
C GLN A 175 18.72 -23.62 -21.58
N GLY A 176 18.04 -22.61 -21.02
CA GLY A 176 16.67 -22.26 -21.38
C GLY A 176 16.52 -21.44 -22.68
N VAL A 177 17.63 -20.97 -23.27
CA VAL A 177 17.61 -20.13 -24.47
C VAL A 177 18.57 -20.67 -25.53
N SER A 178 18.03 -21.01 -26.71
CA SER A 178 18.82 -21.52 -27.83
C SER A 178 19.96 -20.56 -28.22
N GLY A 179 21.19 -21.06 -28.21
CA GLY A 179 22.38 -20.31 -28.61
C GLY A 179 22.92 -19.32 -27.58
N LEU A 180 22.34 -19.25 -26.38
CA LEU A 180 22.84 -18.41 -25.29
C LEU A 180 23.97 -19.14 -24.55
N SER A 181 25.16 -18.54 -24.50
CA SER A 181 26.26 -19.07 -23.70
C SER A 181 26.18 -18.58 -22.24
N PRO A 182 26.65 -19.35 -21.24
CA PRO A 182 26.68 -18.91 -19.84
C PRO A 182 27.43 -17.59 -19.64
N GLU A 183 28.48 -17.36 -20.43
CA GLU A 183 29.30 -16.14 -20.39
C GLU A 183 28.54 -14.89 -20.89
N ALA A 184 27.54 -15.08 -21.75
CA ALA A 184 26.67 -14.01 -22.24
C ALA A 184 25.50 -13.69 -21.28
N VAL A 185 25.42 -14.40 -20.15
CA VAL A 185 24.43 -14.16 -19.08
C VAL A 185 25.06 -13.32 -17.97
N ARG A 186 24.60 -12.08 -17.83
CA ARG A 186 25.03 -11.22 -16.73
C ARG A 186 24.04 -11.31 -15.58
N VAL A 187 24.51 -11.76 -14.43
CA VAL A 187 23.71 -11.87 -13.22
C VAL A 187 24.06 -10.74 -12.25
N ILE A 188 23.04 -10.06 -11.75
CA ILE A 188 23.12 -9.05 -10.71
C ILE A 188 22.29 -9.57 -9.54
N SER A 189 22.92 -9.72 -8.38
CA SER A 189 22.24 -10.25 -7.19
C SER A 189 22.20 -9.22 -6.07
N HIS A 190 21.05 -9.10 -5.42
CA HIS A 190 20.83 -8.29 -4.24
C HIS A 190 20.33 -9.15 -3.10
N LEU A 191 20.71 -8.81 -1.87
CA LEU A 191 20.17 -9.47 -0.69
C LEU A 191 18.80 -8.87 -0.36
N HIS A 192 17.81 -9.73 -0.15
CA HIS A 192 16.52 -9.34 0.39
C HIS A 192 16.72 -8.87 1.83
N ARG A 193 16.32 -7.63 2.12
CA ARG A 193 16.20 -7.13 3.48
C ARG A 193 14.73 -7.25 3.86
N PRO A 194 14.35 -8.19 4.74
CA PRO A 194 12.97 -8.31 5.18
C PRO A 194 12.54 -6.99 5.80
N ARG A 195 11.39 -6.47 5.37
CA ARG A 195 10.77 -5.35 6.06
C ARG A 195 10.25 -5.87 7.41
N PRO A 196 10.59 -5.24 8.55
CA PRO A 196 9.97 -5.62 9.81
C PRO A 196 8.45 -5.48 9.67
N ALA A 197 7.71 -6.50 10.11
CA ALA A 197 6.26 -6.45 10.06
C ALA A 197 5.78 -5.18 10.79
N PRO A 198 4.81 -4.43 10.22
CA PRO A 198 4.25 -3.29 10.94
C PRO A 198 3.73 -3.82 12.27
N THR A 199 4.30 -3.37 13.37
CA THR A 199 3.76 -3.67 14.69
C THR A 199 2.33 -3.13 14.68
N PRO A 200 1.30 -3.95 14.95
CA PRO A 200 -0.05 -3.43 15.06
C PRO A 200 -0.05 -2.43 16.20
N THR A 201 -0.03 -1.14 15.87
CA THR A 201 -0.31 -0.06 16.83
C THR A 201 -1.80 -0.13 17.10
N THR A 202 -2.25 -1.18 17.77
CA THR A 202 -3.54 -1.16 18.43
C THR A 202 -3.39 -0.11 19.54
N SER A 203 -3.70 1.14 19.19
CA SER A 203 -4.02 2.19 20.14
C SER A 203 -5.25 1.70 20.89
N ARG A 204 -5.04 0.87 21.91
CA ARG A 204 -6.07 0.57 22.90
C ARG A 204 -6.23 1.89 23.65
N PRO A 205 -7.36 2.62 23.51
CA PRO A 205 -7.59 3.79 24.33
C PRO A 205 -7.39 3.38 25.79
N SER A 206 -6.50 4.08 26.49
CA SER A 206 -6.08 3.60 27.81
C SER A 206 -7.33 3.47 28.69
N LEU A 207 -7.53 2.29 29.29
CA LEU A 207 -8.70 1.98 30.09
C LEU A 207 -8.94 3.02 31.21
N LYS A 208 -7.85 3.65 31.67
CA LYS A 208 -7.86 4.75 32.65
C LYS A 208 -8.69 5.95 32.19
N TRP A 209 -8.51 6.42 30.95
CA TRP A 209 -9.24 7.57 30.43
C TRP A 209 -10.72 7.26 30.19
N ILE A 210 -11.03 6.04 29.73
CA ILE A 210 -12.43 5.58 29.57
C ILE A 210 -13.12 5.52 30.94
N ALA A 211 -12.46 4.93 31.95
CA ALA A 211 -12.99 4.83 33.30
C ALA A 211 -13.19 6.22 33.94
N LEU A 212 -12.22 7.12 33.76
CA LEU A 212 -12.28 8.48 34.34
C LEU A 212 -13.38 9.31 33.69
N ALA A 213 -13.57 9.20 32.38
CA ALA A 213 -14.69 9.82 31.66
C ALA A 213 -16.05 9.27 32.11
N ALA A 214 -16.17 7.95 32.32
CA ALA A 214 -17.39 7.31 32.80
C ALA A 214 -17.76 7.73 34.24
N ILE A 215 -16.77 7.83 35.13
CA ILE A 215 -16.96 8.31 36.51
C ILE A 215 -17.42 9.77 36.49
N ALA A 216 -16.75 10.63 35.73
CA ALA A 216 -17.13 12.04 35.60
C ALA A 216 -18.55 12.23 35.07
N ALA A 217 -18.97 11.42 34.09
CA ALA A 217 -20.33 11.45 33.54
C ALA A 217 -21.40 11.04 34.57
N ASN A 218 -21.15 10.00 35.36
CA ASN A 218 -22.06 9.57 36.43
C ASN A 218 -22.17 10.62 37.55
N LEU A 219 -21.05 11.23 37.93
CA LEU A 219 -21.02 12.26 38.97
C LEU A 219 -21.80 13.51 38.54
N LEU A 220 -21.67 13.90 37.27
CA LEU A 220 -22.45 14.99 36.68
C LEU A 220 -23.96 14.66 36.65
N GLN A 221 -24.35 13.43 36.30
CA GLN A 221 -25.74 12.99 36.33
C GLN A 221 -26.33 13.03 37.75
N LEU A 222 -25.58 12.58 38.75
CA LEU A 222 -25.98 12.64 40.16
C LEU A 222 -26.19 14.09 40.64
N LEU A 223 -25.28 15.00 40.30
CA LEU A 223 -25.42 16.43 40.64
C LEU A 223 -26.66 17.06 39.99
N VAL A 224 -26.99 16.66 38.77
CA VAL A 224 -28.21 17.09 38.09
C VAL A 224 -29.46 16.59 38.81
N TRP A 225 -29.51 15.30 39.13
CA TRP A 225 -30.64 14.70 39.85
C TRP A 225 -30.82 15.33 41.23
N LEU A 226 -29.72 15.59 41.94
CA LEU A 226 -29.73 16.28 43.21
C LEU A 226 -30.29 17.70 43.08
N GLY A 227 -29.90 18.45 42.04
CA GLY A 227 -30.46 19.78 41.75
C GLY A 227 -31.96 19.76 41.44
N ILE A 228 -32.43 18.76 40.67
CA ILE A 228 -33.86 18.57 40.37
C ILE A 228 -34.64 18.24 41.65
N TRP A 229 -34.11 17.33 42.47
CA TRP A 229 -34.72 16.92 43.74
C TRP A 229 -34.84 18.10 44.73
N ILE A 230 -33.79 18.90 44.88
CA ILE A 230 -33.81 20.13 45.70
C ILE A 230 -34.88 21.11 45.19
N ARG A 231 -34.99 21.28 43.86
CA ARG A 231 -35.99 22.15 43.25
C ARG A 231 -37.42 21.65 43.45
N PHE A 232 -37.63 20.33 43.46
CA PHE A 232 -38.94 19.72 43.69
C PHE A 232 -39.36 19.83 45.16
N ARG A 233 -38.42 19.63 46.08
CA ARG A 233 -38.65 19.75 47.53
C ARG A 233 -38.93 21.19 47.98
N ARG A 234 -38.50 22.19 47.21
CA ARG A 234 -38.78 23.62 47.45
C ARG A 234 -40.11 24.11 46.87
N ARG A 235 -40.95 23.26 46.28
CA ARG A 235 -42.29 23.67 45.82
C ARG A 235 -43.29 23.58 46.98
N PRO A 236 -43.81 24.71 47.52
CA PRO A 236 -44.80 24.68 48.58
C PRO A 236 -46.13 24.12 48.07
N HIS A 237 -46.80 23.35 48.94
CA HIS A 237 -48.09 22.70 48.71
C HIS A 237 -49.21 23.74 48.83
N ASN A 238 -49.68 24.31 47.70
CA ASN A 238 -50.91 25.11 47.69
C ASN A 238 -52.11 24.18 47.57
N SER A 239 -52.84 24.01 48.67
CA SER A 239 -54.10 23.28 48.73
C SER A 239 -55.22 24.08 48.03
N PRO A 240 -56.06 23.47 47.17
CA PRO A 240 -57.22 24.14 46.60
C PRO A 240 -58.32 24.31 47.66
N GLN A 241 -58.77 25.54 47.86
CA GLN A 241 -59.94 25.89 48.67
C GLN A 241 -61.19 25.29 48.01
N LEU A 242 -61.77 24.25 48.63
CA LEU A 242 -63.03 23.65 48.23
C LEU A 242 -64.18 24.41 48.91
N HIS A 243 -64.99 25.05 48.07
CA HIS A 243 -66.32 25.61 48.37
C HIS A 243 -67.11 24.76 49.37
N LYS A 244 -67.70 25.41 50.38
CA LYS A 244 -68.97 24.98 50.97
C LYS A 244 -69.80 26.19 51.40
N ALA A 245 -71.07 26.11 50.98
CA ALA A 245 -72.29 26.87 51.25
C ALA A 245 -72.26 27.98 52.31
#